data_AF-A0A9R0P0S0-F1
#
_entry.id   AF-A0A9R0P0S0-F1
#
_cell.length_a   1.000
_cell.length_b   1.000
_cell.length_c   1.000
_cell.angle_alpha   90.00
_cell.angle_beta   90.00
_cell.angle_gamma   90.00
#
_symmetry.space_group_name_H-M   'P 1'
#
loop_
_entity.id
_entity.type
_entity.pdbx_description
1 polymer ?
#
loop_
_entity_poly.entity_id
_entity_poly.type
_entity_poly.pdbx_seq_one_letter_code
_entity_poly.pdbx_strand_id
1 'polypeptide(L)'
;MRFTPRLDDHNRAPGGVPFLVPVRVEHTDAQARITSLTVRVSYDDGGTWQTVPVQHGGGQWLAGLRHPAGAAFVSLRATATDSAGNTVDQTIIRGYRLR
;
A
#
# COMPACT_ATOMS: atom_id res chain seq x y z
N MET A 1 4.58 6.62 -7.43
CA MET A 1 4.41 5.88 -6.15
C MET A 1 4.58 4.40 -6.43
N ARG A 2 5.14 3.64 -5.49
CA ARG A 2 5.49 2.23 -5.66
C ARG A 2 5.27 1.45 -4.38
N PHE A 3 4.54 0.34 -4.49
CA PHE A 3 4.38 -0.66 -3.44
C PHE A 3 5.36 -1.81 -3.69
N THR A 4 6.01 -2.31 -2.63
CA THR A 4 6.96 -3.43 -2.74
C THR A 4 6.69 -4.50 -1.69
N PRO A 5 5.50 -5.14 -1.70
CA PRO A 5 5.20 -6.24 -0.80
C PRO A 5 6.21 -7.39 -0.95
N ARG A 6 6.50 -8.09 0.14
CA ARG A 6 7.33 -9.30 0.09
C ARG A 6 6.47 -10.49 -0.31
N LEU A 7 6.60 -10.90 -1.56
CA LEU A 7 5.80 -11.97 -2.16
C LEU A 7 6.66 -13.18 -2.49
N ASP A 8 6.02 -14.34 -2.62
CA ASP A 8 6.67 -15.53 -3.18
C ASP A 8 6.80 -15.45 -4.72
N ASP A 9 7.46 -16.45 -5.31
CA ASP A 9 7.71 -16.53 -6.76
C ASP A 9 6.43 -16.65 -7.61
N HIS A 10 5.27 -16.88 -6.97
CA HIS A 10 3.96 -16.95 -7.61
C HIS A 10 3.13 -15.68 -7.37
N ASN A 11 3.78 -14.59 -6.94
CA ASN A 11 3.17 -13.30 -6.61
C ASN A 11 2.11 -13.42 -5.51
N ARG A 12 2.38 -14.22 -4.46
CA ARG A 12 1.47 -14.45 -3.33
C ARG A 12 2.05 -14.02 -1.98
N ALA A 13 1.16 -13.63 -1.08
CA ALA A 13 1.44 -13.41 0.33
C ALA A 13 0.64 -14.42 1.20
N PRO A 14 1.10 -14.75 2.41
CA PRO A 14 0.34 -15.60 3.32
C PRO A 14 -0.95 -14.91 3.79
N GLY A 15 -2.08 -15.62 3.75
CA GLY A 15 -3.32 -15.18 4.37
C GLY A 15 -3.29 -15.30 5.90
N GLY A 16 -4.20 -14.59 6.60
CA GLY A 16 -4.44 -14.77 8.03
C GLY A 16 -3.39 -14.16 8.98
N VAL A 17 -2.28 -13.65 8.47
CA VAL A 17 -1.18 -13.07 9.28
C VAL A 17 -1.04 -11.56 9.08
N PRO A 18 -0.45 -10.84 10.05
CA PRO A 18 0.01 -9.47 9.83
C PRO A 18 1.02 -9.42 8.68
N PHE A 19 0.90 -8.40 7.83
CA PHE A 19 1.72 -8.23 6.63
C PHE A 19 2.10 -6.76 6.45
N LEU A 20 3.39 -6.48 6.25
CA LEU A 20 3.88 -5.13 6.01
C LEU A 20 4.14 -4.90 4.52
N VAL A 21 3.59 -3.81 4.00
CA VAL A 21 3.82 -3.38 2.62
C VAL A 21 4.63 -2.08 2.62
N PRO A 22 5.91 -2.11 2.22
CA PRO A 22 6.65 -0.90 1.99
C PRO A 22 6.08 -0.09 0.83
N VAL A 23 6.01 1.22 1.02
CA VAL A 23 5.51 2.20 0.06
C VAL A 23 6.56 3.30 -0.12
N ARG A 24 6.95 3.54 -1.37
CA ARG A 24 7.80 4.65 -1.77
C ARG A 24 6.98 5.64 -2.59
N VAL A 25 7.03 6.90 -2.21
CA VAL A 25 6.51 7.99 -3.02
C VAL A 25 7.71 8.61 -3.73
N GLU A 26 7.63 8.64 -5.05
CA GLU A 26 8.65 9.27 -5.90
C GLU A 26 8.12 10.64 -6.28
N HIS A 27 8.99 11.65 -6.18
CA HIS A 27 8.69 13.05 -6.43
C HIS A 27 9.82 13.64 -7.27
N THR A 28 9.47 14.45 -8.27
CA THR A 28 10.43 15.04 -9.20
C THR A 28 11.23 16.16 -8.56
N ASP A 29 10.65 16.86 -7.58
CA ASP A 29 11.33 17.89 -6.80
C ASP A 29 11.89 17.28 -5.52
N ALA A 30 13.20 17.08 -5.46
CA ALA A 30 13.90 16.50 -4.31
C ALA A 30 13.70 17.27 -2.99
N GLN A 31 13.26 18.54 -3.03
CA GLN A 31 12.99 19.34 -1.83
C GLN A 31 11.57 19.16 -1.30
N ALA A 32 10.62 18.70 -2.13
CA ALA A 32 9.23 18.52 -1.73
C ALA A 32 9.10 17.34 -0.76
N ARG A 33 8.82 17.60 0.51
CA ARG A 33 8.66 16.55 1.52
C ARG A 33 7.24 16.00 1.49
N ILE A 34 7.10 14.67 1.49
CA ILE A 34 5.78 14.04 1.70
C ILE A 34 5.29 14.34 3.12
N THR A 35 4.15 15.02 3.22
CA THR A 35 3.52 15.45 4.48
C THR A 35 2.49 14.45 4.97
N SER A 36 1.81 13.75 4.05
CA SER A 36 0.85 12.71 4.40
C SER A 36 0.83 11.57 3.38
N LEU A 37 0.53 10.36 3.88
CA LEU A 37 0.25 9.19 3.08
C LEU A 37 -0.92 8.43 3.72
N THR A 38 -1.99 8.25 2.94
CA THR A 38 -3.09 7.35 3.30
C THR A 38 -3.02 6.12 2.42
N VAL A 39 -3.12 4.94 3.01
CA VAL A 39 -3.22 3.66 2.29
C VAL A 39 -4.55 3.00 2.68
N ARG A 40 -5.20 2.42 1.67
CA ARG A 40 -6.40 1.59 1.82
C ARG A 40 -6.19 0.25 1.13
N VAL A 41 -6.81 -0.77 1.69
CA VAL A 41 -6.81 -2.14 1.17
C VAL A 41 -8.23 -2.58 0.82
N SER A 42 -8.34 -3.40 -0.20
CA SER A 42 -9.57 -4.10 -0.59
C SER A 42 -9.25 -5.58 -0.83
N TYR A 43 -10.20 -6.44 -0.46
CA TYR A 43 -10.14 -7.89 -0.66
C TYR A 43 -11.28 -8.41 -1.57
N ASP A 44 -12.05 -7.49 -2.14
CA ASP A 44 -13.20 -7.71 -3.03
C ASP A 44 -13.04 -6.93 -4.35
N ASP A 45 -11.80 -6.93 -4.88
CA ASP A 45 -11.44 -6.32 -6.16
C ASP A 45 -11.76 -4.81 -6.29
N GLY A 46 -11.73 -4.08 -5.16
CA GLY A 46 -11.96 -2.65 -5.10
C GLY A 46 -13.41 -2.23 -4.81
N GLY A 47 -14.29 -3.19 -4.49
CA GLY A 47 -15.67 -2.91 -4.09
C GLY A 47 -15.75 -2.15 -2.77
N THR A 48 -14.98 -2.59 -1.76
CA THR A 48 -14.90 -1.94 -0.45
C THR A 48 -13.45 -1.65 -0.07
N TRP A 49 -13.21 -0.49 0.54
CA TRP A 49 -11.88 -0.02 0.89
C TRP A 49 -11.75 0.23 2.39
N GLN A 50 -10.73 -0.33 3.01
CA GLN A 50 -10.42 -0.19 4.43
C GLN A 50 -9.13 0.58 4.60
N THR A 51 -9.13 1.67 5.39
CA THR A 51 -7.91 2.40 5.74
C THR A 51 -7.03 1.54 6.65
N VAL A 52 -5.74 1.49 6.33
CA VAL A 52 -4.75 0.74 7.12
C VAL A 52 -3.79 1.68 7.83
N PRO A 53 -3.24 1.30 8.99
CA PRO A 53 -2.20 2.08 9.65
C PRO A 53 -0.97 2.20 8.75
N VAL A 54 -0.41 3.41 8.69
CA VAL A 54 0.82 3.70 7.95
C VAL A 54 1.81 4.36 8.90
N GLN A 55 3.05 3.88 8.87
CA GLN A 55 4.15 4.46 9.64
C GLN A 55 5.27 4.88 8.71
N HIS A 56 5.95 5.98 9.03
CA HIS A 56 7.13 6.43 8.31
C HIS A 56 8.39 6.14 9.14
N GLY A 57 9.36 5.42 8.57
CA GLY A 57 10.60 5.07 9.26
C GLY A 57 11.63 4.46 8.31
N GLY A 58 12.92 4.68 8.59
CA GLY A 58 14.00 4.11 7.78
C GLY A 58 13.99 4.55 6.30
N GLY A 59 13.49 5.75 6.01
CA GLY A 59 13.45 6.31 4.64
C GLY A 59 12.33 5.78 3.74
N GLN A 60 11.32 5.11 4.31
CA GLN A 60 10.15 4.62 3.58
C GLN A 60 8.89 4.63 4.45
N TRP A 61 7.74 4.48 3.81
CA TRP A 61 6.48 4.26 4.50
C TRP A 61 6.19 2.76 4.58
N LEU A 62 5.54 2.32 5.66
CA LEU A 62 5.14 0.95 5.89
C LEU A 62 3.63 0.93 6.17
N ALA A 63 2.87 0.25 5.31
CA ALA A 63 1.46 0.00 5.51
C ALA A 63 1.26 -1.35 6.22
N GLY A 64 0.53 -1.35 7.33
CA GLY A 64 0.26 -2.54 8.14
C GLY A 64 -1.07 -3.19 7.78
N LEU A 65 -1.03 -4.33 7.11
CA LEU A 65 -2.22 -5.08 6.68
C LEU A 65 -2.42 -6.30 7.57
N ARG A 66 -3.68 -6.73 7.69
CA ARG A 66 -4.06 -8.05 8.20
C ARG A 66 -4.94 -8.69 7.15
N HIS A 67 -4.43 -9.74 6.51
CA HIS A 67 -5.15 -10.44 5.45
C HIS A 67 -6.24 -11.34 6.05
N PRO A 68 -7.51 -11.22 5.60
CA PRO A 68 -8.54 -12.19 5.97
C PRO A 68 -8.16 -13.60 5.52
N ALA A 69 -8.58 -14.61 6.28
CA ALA A 69 -8.52 -15.98 5.81
C ALA A 69 -9.50 -16.16 4.63
N GLY A 70 -9.05 -16.78 3.54
CA GLY A 70 -9.90 -17.09 2.38
C GLY A 70 -10.08 -15.98 1.33
N ALA A 71 -9.55 -14.77 1.56
CA ALA A 71 -9.46 -13.78 0.48
C ALA A 71 -8.49 -14.26 -0.61
N ALA A 72 -8.78 -13.99 -1.88
CA ALA A 72 -7.98 -14.49 -3.00
C ALA A 72 -6.93 -13.47 -3.49
N PHE A 73 -7.27 -12.19 -3.43
CA PHE A 73 -6.45 -11.09 -3.93
C PHE A 73 -6.44 -9.92 -2.96
N VAL A 74 -5.39 -9.11 -3.08
CA VAL A 74 -5.26 -7.83 -2.40
C VAL A 74 -5.22 -6.72 -3.44
N SER A 75 -6.08 -5.74 -3.27
CA SER A 75 -6.06 -4.48 -4.01
C SER A 75 -5.62 -3.36 -3.08
N LEU A 76 -4.82 -2.42 -3.58
CA LEU A 76 -4.24 -1.33 -2.80
C LEU A 76 -4.62 0.00 -3.44
N ARG A 77 -4.96 0.96 -2.59
CA ARG A 77 -5.14 2.35 -2.99
C ARG A 77 -4.34 3.24 -2.06
N ALA A 78 -3.67 4.25 -2.58
CA ALA A 78 -2.98 5.21 -1.77
C ALA A 78 -3.06 6.62 -2.32
N THR A 79 -3.06 7.58 -1.41
CA THR A 79 -3.03 9.00 -1.70
C THR A 79 -1.93 9.64 -0.87
N ALA A 80 -1.00 10.33 -1.53
CA ALA A 80 0.07 11.07 -0.88
C ALA A 80 -0.03 12.55 -1.21
N THR A 81 0.30 13.39 -0.22
CA THR A 81 0.38 14.84 -0.39
C THR A 81 1.78 15.31 0.03
N ASP A 82 2.35 16.24 -0.72
CA ASP A 82 3.65 16.87 -0.40
C ASP A 82 3.49 18.22 0.30
N SER A 83 4.62 18.85 0.65
CA SER A 83 4.66 20.15 1.32
C SER A 83 4.28 21.33 0.42
N ALA A 84 4.26 21.14 -0.90
CA ALA A 84 3.79 22.12 -1.88
C ALA A 84 2.28 21.98 -2.18
N GLY A 85 1.61 20.98 -1.59
CA GLY A 85 0.20 20.69 -1.80
C GLY A 85 -0.08 19.79 -3.01
N ASN A 86 0.95 19.29 -3.70
CA ASN A 86 0.74 18.34 -4.79
C ASN A 86 0.23 17.02 -4.22
N THR A 87 -0.71 16.40 -4.93
CA THR A 87 -1.32 15.13 -4.53
C THR A 87 -1.14 14.08 -5.62
N VAL A 88 -0.81 12.86 -5.20
CA VAL A 88 -0.73 11.68 -6.07
C VAL A 88 -1.67 10.62 -5.53
N ASP A 89 -2.58 10.12 -6.36
CA ASP A 89 -3.40 8.93 -6.10
C ASP A 89 -2.90 7.76 -6.95
N GLN A 90 -2.84 6.58 -6.36
CA GLN A 90 -2.55 5.33 -7.06
C GLN A 90 -3.52 4.26 -6.59
N THR A 91 -4.13 3.56 -7.55
CA THR A 91 -4.97 2.39 -7.30
C THR A 91 -4.42 1.20 -8.08
N ILE A 92 -4.27 0.06 -7.41
CA ILE A 92 -3.84 -1.22 -7.98
C ILE A 92 -4.90 -2.26 -7.60
N ILE A 93 -5.63 -2.74 -8.60
CA ILE A 93 -6.59 -3.82 -8.44
C ILE A 93 -5.89 -5.15 -8.64
N ARG A 94 -6.15 -6.12 -7.74
CA ARG A 94 -5.52 -7.45 -7.72
C ARG A 94 -3.99 -7.37 -7.79
N GLY A 95 -3.39 -6.50 -6.98
CA GLY A 95 -1.94 -6.29 -6.97
C GLY A 95 -1.14 -7.56 -6.66
N TYR A 96 -1.66 -8.40 -5.75
CA TYR A 96 -1.09 -9.72 -5.48
C TYR A 96 -2.12 -10.70 -4.94
N ARG A 97 -1.76 -11.98 -4.93
CA ARG A 97 -2.61 -13.10 -4.49
C ARG A 97 -2.38 -13.43 -3.02
N LEU A 98 -3.36 -14.05 -2.40
CA LEU A 98 -3.21 -14.68 -1.09
C LEU A 98 -3.19 -16.20 -1.23
N ARG A 99 -2.48 -16.86 -0.30
CA ARG A 99 -2.40 -18.32 -0.18
C ARG A 99 -2.74 -18.78 1.23
#